data_AF-A0A067QIY6-F1
#
_entry.id   AF-A0A067QIY6-F1
#
_cell.length_a   1.000
_cell.length_b   1.000
_cell.length_c   1.000
_cell.angle_alpha   90.00
_cell.angle_beta   90.00
_cell.angle_gamma   90.00
#
_symmetry.space_group_name_H-M   'P 1'
#
loop_
_entity.id
_entity.type
_entity.pdbx_description
1 polymer ?
#
loop_
_entity_poly.entity_id
_entity_poly.type
_entity_poly.pdbx_seq_one_letter_code
_entity_poly.pdbx_strand_id
1 'polypeptide(L)'
;MATVCRTISLANLHMCFPKPHYWRRSSSTPPKPASPYVQEYLDRVLCPVLTALLPLPIPVQQSIGALVLKLLCEAWLDHIYLHRTKFSEWGALQLLVDFDSVPDWLEGCAWLPTEVRNHLVHCEVLRRCEGVGRLLLRRPGEPIAMVAPVSANKNNTGDRDSPKGSLHSRGLDTMPAEMFVPNQEQWLELRVPKHKGLCGPYSLCCSS
;
A
#
# COMPACT_ATOMS: atom_id res chain seq x y z
N MET A 1 6.37 5.71 -22.61
CA MET A 1 5.23 5.74 -21.68
C MET A 1 5.63 5.51 -20.23
N ALA A 2 6.34 4.42 -19.88
CA ALA A 2 6.71 4.14 -18.49
C ALA A 2 7.51 5.26 -17.79
N THR A 3 8.52 5.82 -18.43
CA THR A 3 9.34 6.93 -17.88
C THR A 3 8.52 8.20 -17.63
N VAL A 4 7.61 8.54 -18.54
CA VAL A 4 6.75 9.73 -18.43
C VAL A 4 5.79 9.58 -17.26
N CYS A 5 5.08 8.45 -17.18
CA CYS A 5 4.17 8.17 -16.07
C CYS A 5 4.91 8.23 -14.73
N ARG A 6 6.07 7.56 -14.62
CA ARG A 6 6.89 7.58 -13.40
C ARG A 6 7.35 8.99 -13.01
N THR A 7 7.76 9.80 -13.98
CA THR A 7 8.20 11.18 -13.74
C THR A 7 7.04 12.06 -13.25
N ILE A 8 5.88 11.97 -13.91
CA ILE A 8 4.67 12.70 -13.51
C ILE A 8 4.22 12.26 -12.12
N SER A 9 4.26 10.97 -11.83
CA SER A 9 3.95 10.40 -10.51
C SER A 9 4.84 11.00 -9.42
N LEU A 10 6.16 10.94 -9.59
CA LEU A 10 7.12 11.49 -8.62
C LEU A 10 6.97 13.01 -8.45
N ALA A 11 6.73 13.74 -9.54
CA ALA A 11 6.52 15.18 -9.49
C ALA A 11 5.25 15.54 -8.69
N ASN A 12 4.15 14.81 -8.89
CA ASN A 12 2.94 15.03 -8.11
C ASN A 12 3.14 14.70 -6.63
N LEU A 13 3.82 13.59 -6.30
CA LEU A 13 4.16 13.25 -4.92
C LEU A 13 5.03 14.32 -4.27
N HIS A 14 6.03 14.87 -4.97
CA HIS A 14 6.82 15.97 -4.43
C HIS A 14 5.96 17.20 -4.06
N MET A 15 4.83 17.40 -4.73
CA MET A 15 3.94 18.54 -4.49
C MET A 15 2.89 18.27 -3.40
N CYS A 16 2.28 17.09 -3.39
CA CYS A 16 1.15 16.79 -2.49
C CYS A 16 1.51 15.91 -1.28
N PHE A 17 2.63 15.17 -1.31
CA PHE A 17 2.97 14.23 -0.24
C PHE A 17 3.22 14.97 1.10
N PRO A 18 2.61 14.53 2.22
CA PRO A 18 2.75 15.20 3.50
C PRO A 18 4.19 15.32 3.96
N LYS A 19 4.51 16.48 4.56
CA LYS A 19 5.82 16.78 5.14
C LYS A 19 6.19 15.76 6.24
N PRO A 20 7.50 15.54 6.51
CA PRO A 20 7.95 14.49 7.44
C PRO A 20 7.33 14.49 8.85
N HIS A 21 6.96 15.66 9.39
CA HIS A 21 6.35 15.75 10.73
C HIS A 21 4.94 15.14 10.78
N TYR A 22 4.22 15.06 9.65
CA TYR A 22 2.93 14.39 9.55
C TYR A 22 3.04 12.90 9.91
N TRP A 23 4.06 12.24 9.37
CA TRP A 23 4.33 10.81 9.53
C TRP A 23 4.91 10.43 10.90
N ARG A 24 5.39 11.41 11.68
CA ARG A 24 5.98 11.19 13.01
C ARG A 24 5.03 11.49 14.16
N ARG A 25 3.76 11.80 13.85
CA ARG A 25 2.74 12.11 14.87
C ARG A 25 2.55 10.94 15.83
N SER A 26 2.18 11.26 17.07
CA SER A 26 1.72 10.28 18.04
C SER A 26 0.26 10.60 18.38
N SER A 27 -0.62 9.63 18.20
CA SER A 27 -2.01 9.71 18.62
C SER A 27 -2.45 8.34 19.12
N SER A 28 -3.33 8.32 20.12
CA SER A 28 -3.98 7.12 20.62
C SER A 28 -5.17 6.69 19.75
N THR A 29 -5.68 7.59 18.91
CA THR A 29 -6.79 7.29 18.01
C THR A 29 -6.29 6.65 16.72
N PRO A 30 -6.96 5.59 16.23
CA PRO A 30 -6.61 4.98 14.95
C PRO A 30 -6.81 6.01 13.82
N PRO A 31 -5.86 6.14 12.88
CA PRO A 31 -5.95 7.09 11.78
C PRO A 31 -7.10 6.74 10.85
N LYS A 32 -8.05 7.65 10.67
CA LYS A 32 -9.07 7.69 9.61
C LYS A 32 -9.56 9.13 9.46
N PRO A 33 -9.98 9.60 8.27
CA PRO A 33 -9.96 8.92 6.97
C PRO A 33 -8.54 8.88 6.33
N ALA A 34 -8.46 8.44 5.07
CA ALA A 34 -7.25 8.58 4.26
C ALA A 34 -6.83 10.05 4.13
N SER A 35 -5.53 10.26 3.95
CA SER A 35 -4.95 11.58 3.83
C SER A 35 -5.42 12.27 2.53
N PRO A 36 -5.70 13.59 2.54
CA PRO A 36 -6.23 14.29 1.36
C PRO A 36 -5.34 14.20 0.10
N TYR A 37 -4.02 14.06 0.27
CA TYR A 37 -3.10 13.97 -0.86
C TYR A 37 -3.33 12.73 -1.72
N VAL A 38 -3.92 11.65 -1.17
CA VAL A 38 -4.14 10.42 -1.92
C VAL A 38 -5.13 10.66 -3.04
N GLN A 39 -6.27 11.27 -2.72
CA GLN A 39 -7.26 11.64 -3.73
C GLN A 39 -6.66 12.60 -4.76
N GLU A 40 -5.95 13.64 -4.31
CA GLU A 40 -5.28 14.59 -5.22
C GLU A 40 -4.29 13.87 -6.17
N TYR A 41 -3.54 12.89 -5.66
CA TYR A 41 -2.58 12.13 -6.44
C TYR A 41 -3.24 11.23 -7.48
N LEU A 42 -4.31 10.51 -7.09
CA LEU A 42 -5.09 9.67 -8.00
C LEU A 42 -5.79 10.49 -9.08
N ASP A 43 -6.42 11.60 -8.71
CA ASP A 43 -7.13 12.50 -9.62
C ASP A 43 -6.19 13.15 -10.65
N ARG A 44 -4.93 13.40 -10.29
CA ARG A 44 -3.94 14.01 -11.19
C ARG A 44 -3.21 13.01 -12.09
N VAL A 45 -3.01 11.78 -11.63
CA VAL A 45 -2.16 10.81 -12.34
C VAL A 45 -2.97 9.68 -12.96
N LEU A 46 -3.82 9.03 -12.16
CA LEU A 46 -4.52 7.81 -12.60
C LEU A 46 -5.81 8.13 -13.34
N CYS A 47 -6.62 9.05 -12.82
CA CYS A 47 -7.90 9.43 -13.40
C CYS A 47 -7.79 9.84 -14.88
N PRO A 48 -6.90 10.78 -15.29
CA PRO A 48 -6.82 11.23 -16.67
C PRO A 48 -6.42 10.12 -17.63
N VAL A 49 -5.57 9.20 -17.18
CA VAL A 49 -5.14 8.05 -17.98
C VAL A 49 -6.29 7.08 -18.17
N LEU A 50 -6.99 6.70 -17.10
CA LEU A 50 -8.13 5.79 -17.18
C LEU A 50 -9.27 6.38 -18.01
N THR A 51 -9.53 7.69 -17.91
CA THR A 51 -10.51 8.38 -18.77
C THR A 51 -10.10 8.30 -20.25
N ALA A 52 -8.82 8.52 -20.58
CA ALA A 52 -8.32 8.43 -21.95
C ALA A 52 -8.39 7.01 -22.54
N LEU A 53 -8.41 5.97 -21.69
CA LEU A 53 -8.52 4.58 -22.11
C LEU A 53 -9.97 4.14 -22.40
N LEU A 54 -11.00 4.89 -21.96
CA LEU A 54 -12.41 4.48 -22.11
C LEU A 54 -12.84 4.11 -23.55
N PRO A 55 -12.37 4.79 -24.62
CA PRO A 55 -12.74 4.41 -25.99
C PRO A 55 -12.08 3.13 -26.49
N LEU A 56 -11.10 2.58 -25.76
CA LEU A 56 -10.31 1.42 -26.19
C LEU A 56 -10.97 0.09 -25.76
N PRO A 57 -10.61 -1.04 -26.38
CA PRO A 57 -11.09 -2.35 -25.95
C PRO A 57 -10.71 -2.67 -24.49
N ILE A 58 -11.62 -3.33 -23.76
CA ILE A 58 -11.45 -3.71 -22.34
C ILE A 58 -10.07 -4.34 -22.02
N PRO A 59 -9.54 -5.29 -22.81
CA PRO A 59 -8.22 -5.88 -22.52
C PRO A 59 -7.07 -4.85 -22.56
N VAL A 60 -7.19 -3.83 -23.43
CA VAL A 60 -6.21 -2.75 -23.53
C VAL A 60 -6.34 -1.82 -22.32
N GLN A 61 -7.56 -1.51 -21.89
CA GLN A 61 -7.80 -0.72 -20.68
C GLN A 61 -7.20 -1.39 -19.44
N GLN A 62 -7.43 -2.70 -19.28
CA GLN A 62 -6.88 -3.51 -18.20
C GLN A 62 -5.35 -3.50 -18.21
N SER A 63 -4.74 -3.79 -19.36
CA SER A 63 -3.29 -3.87 -19.50
C SER A 63 -2.60 -2.53 -19.21
N ILE A 64 -3.06 -1.45 -19.82
CA ILE A 64 -2.43 -0.13 -19.64
C ILE A 64 -2.75 0.43 -18.25
N GLY A 65 -3.99 0.27 -17.78
CA GLY A 65 -4.40 0.69 -16.44
C GLY A 65 -3.58 0.01 -15.35
N ALA A 66 -3.35 -1.30 -15.45
CA ALA A 66 -2.54 -2.05 -14.49
C ALA A 66 -1.08 -1.60 -14.49
N LEU A 67 -0.51 -1.32 -15.69
CA LEU A 67 0.84 -0.80 -15.81
C LEU A 67 0.98 0.59 -15.16
N VAL A 68 0.01 1.47 -15.38
CA VAL A 68 0.04 2.84 -14.83
C VAL A 68 -0.16 2.83 -13.32
N LEU A 69 -1.10 2.03 -12.82
CA LEU A 69 -1.29 1.80 -11.39
C LEU A 69 -0.01 1.29 -10.74
N LYS A 70 0.66 0.32 -11.39
CA LYS A 70 1.96 -0.18 -10.93
C LYS A 70 3.00 0.93 -10.83
N LEU A 71 3.18 1.72 -11.88
CA LEU A 71 4.16 2.81 -11.90
C LEU A 71 3.85 3.90 -10.87
N LEU A 72 2.57 4.20 -10.65
CA LEU A 72 2.10 5.15 -9.64
C LEU A 72 2.44 4.68 -8.23
N CYS A 73 2.13 3.43 -7.91
CA CYS A 73 2.42 2.84 -6.61
C CYS A 73 3.93 2.67 -6.39
N GLU A 74 4.68 2.21 -7.40
CA GLU A 74 6.15 2.15 -7.31
C GLU A 74 6.76 3.53 -7.08
N ALA A 75 6.31 4.57 -7.81
CA ALA A 75 6.76 5.93 -7.58
C ALA A 75 6.44 6.45 -6.16
N TRP A 76 5.31 6.04 -5.58
CA TRP A 76 4.94 6.37 -4.21
C TRP A 76 5.90 5.74 -3.19
N LEU A 77 6.19 4.45 -3.35
CA LEU A 77 7.18 3.75 -2.53
C LEU A 77 8.58 4.33 -2.72
N ASP A 78 8.98 4.61 -3.96
CA ASP A 78 10.27 5.22 -4.27
C ASP A 78 10.40 6.60 -3.65
N HIS A 79 9.35 7.44 -3.69
CA HIS A 79 9.35 8.74 -3.04
C HIS A 79 9.60 8.63 -1.53
N ILE A 80 8.89 7.71 -0.86
CA ILE A 80 9.08 7.45 0.58
C ILE A 80 10.53 7.06 0.87
N TYR A 81 11.08 6.18 0.04
CA TYR A 81 12.43 5.66 0.20
C TYR A 81 13.50 6.73 -0.05
N LEU A 82 13.43 7.44 -1.18
CA LEU A 82 14.37 8.47 -1.59
C LEU A 82 14.45 9.61 -0.57
N HIS A 83 13.31 10.01 -0.01
CA HIS A 83 13.25 11.06 1.01
C HIS A 83 13.47 10.56 2.44
N ARG A 84 13.75 9.25 2.62
CA ARG A 84 13.99 8.60 3.92
C ARG A 84 12.91 8.97 4.95
N THR A 85 11.65 9.01 4.51
CA THR A 85 10.52 9.41 5.36
C THR A 85 10.43 8.47 6.55
N LYS A 86 10.42 9.03 7.77
CA LYS A 86 10.36 8.24 9.00
C LYS A 86 8.95 8.19 9.53
N PHE A 87 8.50 7.00 9.93
CA PHE A 87 7.14 6.75 10.39
C PHE A 87 7.12 6.40 11.88
N SER A 88 6.25 7.07 12.63
CA SER A 88 5.79 6.55 13.92
C SER A 88 4.86 5.36 13.70
N GLU A 89 4.46 4.68 14.78
CA GLU A 89 3.43 3.63 14.70
C GLU A 89 2.12 4.18 14.12
N TRP A 90 1.71 5.38 14.56
CA TRP A 90 0.54 6.06 14.00
C TRP A 90 0.72 6.43 12.52
N GLY A 91 1.89 6.94 12.13
CA GLY A 91 2.17 7.30 10.74
C GLY A 91 2.18 6.09 9.80
N ALA A 92 2.67 4.94 10.28
CA ALA A 92 2.62 3.69 9.52
C ALA A 92 1.18 3.18 9.36
N LEU A 93 0.35 3.28 10.41
CA LEU A 93 -1.09 2.99 10.31
C LEU A 93 -1.79 3.94 9.33
N GLN A 94 -1.46 5.23 9.34
CA GLN A 94 -2.04 6.20 8.40
C GLN A 94 -1.62 5.88 6.96
N LEU A 95 -0.36 5.48 6.74
CA LEU A 95 0.10 5.07 5.41
C LEU A 95 -0.65 3.82 4.91
N LEU A 96 -0.97 2.86 5.79
CA LEU A 96 -1.83 1.73 5.42
C LEU A 96 -3.22 2.19 4.99
N VAL A 97 -3.84 3.08 5.75
CA VAL A 97 -5.16 3.65 5.38
C VAL A 97 -5.09 4.39 4.05
N ASP A 98 -3.99 5.10 3.79
CA ASP A 98 -3.77 5.77 2.52
C ASP A 98 -3.67 4.77 1.35
N PHE A 99 -2.92 3.67 1.52
CA PHE A 99 -2.81 2.62 0.51
C PHE A 99 -4.13 1.86 0.29
N ASP A 100 -4.85 1.55 1.37
CA ASP A 100 -6.14 0.86 1.32
C ASP A 100 -7.22 1.72 0.65
N SER A 101 -7.06 3.05 0.60
CA SER A 101 -8.00 3.93 -0.09
C SER A 101 -7.89 3.88 -1.63
N VAL A 102 -6.81 3.33 -2.19
CA VAL A 102 -6.64 3.20 -3.65
C VAL A 102 -7.65 2.23 -4.27
N PRO A 103 -7.82 0.98 -3.77
CA PRO A 103 -8.89 0.11 -4.26
C PRO A 103 -10.28 0.71 -4.00
N ASP A 104 -10.53 1.35 -2.86
CA ASP A 104 -11.80 2.04 -2.58
C ASP A 104 -12.10 3.12 -3.63
N TRP A 105 -11.10 3.91 -4.02
CA TRP A 105 -11.24 4.93 -5.07
C TRP A 105 -11.53 4.30 -6.43
N LEU A 106 -10.86 3.19 -6.78
CA LEU A 106 -11.11 2.45 -8.03
C LEU A 106 -12.53 1.89 -8.06
N GLU A 107 -13.02 1.30 -6.96
CA GLU A 107 -14.38 0.79 -6.83
C GLU A 107 -15.42 1.91 -6.96
N GLY A 108 -15.13 3.09 -6.40
CA GLY A 108 -15.95 4.29 -6.51
C GLY A 108 -16.02 4.91 -7.91
N CYS A 109 -15.15 4.51 -8.85
CA CYS A 109 -15.16 5.01 -10.23
C CYS A 109 -16.30 4.38 -11.06
N ALA A 110 -17.53 4.85 -10.86
CA ALA A 110 -18.72 4.35 -11.56
C ALA A 110 -18.65 4.47 -13.10
N TRP A 111 -17.88 5.43 -13.60
CA TRP A 111 -17.66 5.66 -15.03
C TRP A 111 -16.69 4.66 -15.68
N LEU A 112 -15.93 3.89 -14.90
CA LEU A 112 -15.02 2.86 -15.41
C LEU A 112 -15.78 1.53 -15.59
N PRO A 113 -15.51 0.72 -16.62
CA PRO A 113 -16.14 -0.60 -16.74
C PRO A 113 -15.83 -1.50 -15.54
N THR A 114 -16.80 -2.29 -15.10
CA THR A 114 -16.68 -3.17 -13.93
C THR A 114 -15.53 -4.17 -14.06
N GLU A 115 -15.32 -4.71 -15.25
CA GLU A 115 -14.25 -5.65 -15.58
C GLU A 115 -12.87 -5.01 -15.45
N VAL A 116 -12.77 -3.71 -15.74
CA VAL A 116 -11.53 -2.95 -15.59
C VAL A 116 -11.29 -2.65 -14.11
N ARG A 117 -12.31 -2.16 -13.38
CA ARG A 117 -12.21 -1.95 -11.92
C ARG A 117 -11.74 -3.22 -11.21
N ASN A 118 -12.44 -4.32 -11.45
CA ASN A 118 -12.13 -5.62 -10.84
C ASN A 118 -10.70 -6.08 -11.16
N HIS A 119 -10.22 -5.84 -12.38
CA HIS A 119 -8.83 -6.17 -12.73
C HIS A 119 -7.82 -5.30 -11.96
N LEU A 120 -8.07 -4.00 -11.84
CA LEU A 120 -7.13 -3.06 -11.22
C LEU A 120 -7.03 -3.24 -9.70
N VAL A 121 -8.14 -3.46 -8.99
CA VAL A 121 -8.13 -3.66 -7.53
C VAL A 121 -7.40 -4.93 -7.08
N HIS A 122 -7.21 -5.89 -7.99
CA HIS A 122 -6.47 -7.13 -7.72
C HIS A 122 -5.01 -7.08 -8.19
N CYS A 123 -4.51 -5.92 -8.60
CA CYS A 123 -3.11 -5.78 -9.01
C CYS A 123 -2.14 -6.03 -7.84
N GLU A 124 -1.15 -6.89 -8.05
CA GLU A 124 -0.14 -7.28 -7.03
C GLU A 124 0.57 -6.09 -6.38
N VAL A 125 0.73 -4.98 -7.12
CA VAL A 125 1.37 -3.77 -6.60
C VAL A 125 0.63 -3.20 -5.37
N LEU A 126 -0.69 -3.35 -5.29
CA LEU A 126 -1.48 -2.92 -4.13
C LEU A 126 -1.13 -3.77 -2.89
N ARG A 127 -0.97 -5.08 -3.06
CA ARG A 127 -0.50 -5.99 -2.00
C ARG A 127 0.92 -5.64 -1.57
N ARG A 128 1.79 -5.21 -2.49
CA ARG A 128 3.13 -4.72 -2.14
C ARG A 128 3.06 -3.45 -1.28
N CYS A 129 2.21 -2.48 -1.64
CA CYS A 129 1.99 -1.28 -0.83
C CYS A 129 1.49 -1.61 0.59
N GLU A 130 0.47 -2.47 0.68
CA GLU A 130 -0.02 -2.98 1.97
C GLU A 130 1.11 -3.64 2.77
N GLY A 131 1.91 -4.50 2.13
CA GLY A 131 3.05 -5.17 2.75
C GLY A 131 4.07 -4.18 3.32
N VAL A 132 4.36 -3.09 2.60
CA VAL A 132 5.26 -2.03 3.10
C VAL A 132 4.69 -1.38 4.35
N GLY A 133 3.41 -1.00 4.33
CA GLY A 133 2.74 -0.41 5.49
C GLY A 133 2.76 -1.33 6.71
N ARG A 134 2.56 -2.64 6.51
CA ARG A 134 2.64 -3.65 7.58
C ARG A 134 4.07 -3.87 8.09
N LEU A 135 5.07 -3.87 7.21
CA LEU A 135 6.48 -3.95 7.62
C LEU A 135 6.87 -2.77 8.54
N LEU A 136 6.39 -1.56 8.27
CA LEU A 136 6.66 -0.40 9.13
C LEU A 136 6.08 -0.54 10.55
N LEU A 137 5.08 -1.41 10.74
CA LEU A 137 4.51 -1.75 12.05
C LEU A 137 5.25 -2.88 12.76
N ARG A 138 6.09 -3.65 12.05
CA ARG A 138 6.87 -4.76 12.59
C ARG A 138 8.16 -4.32 13.27
N ARG A 139 8.67 -5.19 14.14
CA ARG A 139 10.01 -5.03 14.72
C ARG A 139 11.05 -5.73 13.84
N PRO A 140 12.28 -5.21 13.74
CA PRO A 140 13.38 -5.95 13.12
C PRO A 140 13.54 -7.34 13.77
N GLY A 141 13.60 -8.39 12.94
CA GLY A 141 13.74 -9.79 13.37
C GLY A 141 12.45 -10.50 13.80
N GLU A 142 11.28 -9.85 13.71
CA GLU A 142 9.99 -10.50 13.97
C GLU A 142 9.61 -11.43 12.80
N PRO A 143 9.25 -12.70 13.06
CA PRO A 143 8.91 -13.64 11.99
C PRO A 143 7.59 -13.26 11.30
N ILE A 144 7.55 -13.39 9.97
CA ILE A 144 6.34 -13.18 9.16
C ILE A 144 5.61 -14.53 9.03
N ALA A 145 4.43 -14.63 9.65
CA ALA A 145 3.61 -15.85 9.59
C ALA A 145 2.76 -15.90 8.31
N MET A 146 2.59 -17.10 7.75
CA MET A 146 1.69 -17.35 6.63
C MET A 146 0.23 -17.07 7.03
N VAL A 147 -0.57 -16.54 6.09
CA VAL A 147 -2.01 -16.35 6.32
C VAL A 147 -2.67 -17.73 6.25
N ALA A 148 -3.49 -18.05 7.25
CA ALA A 148 -4.25 -19.30 7.23
C ALA A 148 -5.15 -19.31 5.98
N PRO A 149 -5.17 -20.41 5.20
CA PRO A 149 -6.11 -20.51 4.09
C PRO A 149 -7.52 -20.35 4.64
N VAL A 150 -8.30 -19.43 4.05
CA VAL A 150 -9.72 -19.31 4.32
C VAL A 150 -10.32 -20.67 4.03
N SER A 151 -10.58 -21.45 5.07
CA SER A 151 -11.11 -22.80 4.90
C SER A 151 -12.52 -22.64 4.35
N ALA A 152 -12.69 -22.98 3.08
CA ALA A 152 -13.99 -23.10 2.46
C ALA A 152 -14.88 -23.91 3.40
N ASN A 153 -15.96 -23.27 3.86
CA ASN A 153 -16.93 -23.83 4.77
C ASN A 153 -17.35 -25.21 4.26
N LYS A 154 -17.10 -26.24 5.06
CA LYS A 154 -17.27 -27.64 4.71
C LYS A 154 -18.75 -28.01 4.87
N ASN A 155 -19.60 -27.55 3.97
CA ASN A 155 -20.96 -28.09 3.80
C ASN A 155 -21.04 -28.84 2.47
N ASN A 156 -21.01 -30.16 2.57
CA ASN A 156 -21.36 -31.11 1.51
C ASN A 156 -22.73 -30.77 0.90
N THR A 157 -22.79 -30.62 -0.41
CA THR A 157 -23.41 -31.60 -1.32
C THR A 157 -23.03 -31.27 -2.76
N GLY A 158 -22.78 -32.31 -3.54
CA GLY A 158 -22.00 -32.24 -4.76
C GLY A 158 -22.69 -31.53 -5.93
N ASP A 159 -21.87 -31.02 -6.83
CA ASP A 159 -22.00 -31.41 -8.23
C ASP A 159 -20.63 -31.28 -8.91
N ARG A 160 -20.43 -32.10 -9.95
CA ARG A 160 -19.19 -32.21 -10.70
C ARG A 160 -19.00 -30.99 -11.61
N ASP A 161 -17.74 -30.78 -11.95
CA ASP A 161 -17.24 -29.85 -12.96
C ASP A 161 -17.00 -28.40 -12.50
N SER A 162 -15.80 -28.15 -12.00
CA SER A 162 -15.19 -26.82 -12.05
C SER A 162 -13.70 -26.95 -12.36
N PRO A 163 -13.14 -26.09 -13.22
CA PRO A 163 -11.76 -26.22 -13.67
C PRO A 163 -10.85 -26.03 -12.47
N LYS A 164 -9.84 -26.91 -12.34
CA LYS A 164 -8.76 -26.77 -11.35
C LYS A 164 -8.18 -25.36 -11.44
N GLY A 165 -8.59 -24.47 -10.53
CA GLY A 165 -7.87 -23.24 -10.25
C GLY A 165 -6.43 -23.62 -9.98
N SER A 166 -5.53 -23.10 -10.81
CA SER A 166 -4.10 -23.41 -10.77
C SER A 166 -3.59 -23.38 -9.33
N LEU A 167 -2.87 -24.43 -8.93
CA LEU A 167 -2.27 -24.58 -7.59
C LEU A 167 -1.39 -23.36 -7.24
N HIS A 168 -0.86 -22.66 -8.26
CA HIS A 168 -0.08 -21.44 -8.14
C HIS A 168 -0.89 -20.26 -7.58
N SER A 169 -2.16 -20.11 -7.94
CA SER A 169 -2.99 -18.98 -7.46
C SER A 169 -3.31 -19.12 -5.97
N ARG A 170 -3.59 -20.35 -5.49
CA ARG A 170 -3.88 -20.60 -4.05
C ARG A 170 -2.70 -20.28 -3.13
N GLY A 171 -1.47 -20.43 -3.61
CA GLY A 171 -0.26 -20.07 -2.86
C GLY A 171 -0.10 -18.55 -2.70
N LEU A 172 -0.44 -17.78 -3.74
CA LEU A 172 -0.38 -16.31 -3.68
C LEU A 172 -1.41 -15.74 -2.71
N ASP A 173 -2.60 -16.34 -2.63
CA ASP A 173 -3.68 -15.87 -1.72
C ASP A 173 -3.39 -16.13 -0.24
N THR A 174 -2.52 -17.09 0.07
CA THR A 174 -2.12 -17.44 1.45
C THR A 174 -0.84 -16.74 1.91
N MET A 175 -0.10 -16.13 0.98
CA MET A 175 1.08 -15.36 1.34
C MET A 175 0.71 -14.00 1.97
N PRO A 176 1.31 -13.65 3.11
CA PRO A 176 1.09 -12.35 3.73
C PRO A 176 1.67 -11.23 2.85
N ALA A 177 1.07 -10.04 2.89
CA ALA A 177 1.39 -8.92 2.00
C ALA A 177 2.87 -8.50 2.08
N GLU A 178 3.49 -8.63 3.25
CA GLU A 178 4.90 -8.34 3.51
C GLU A 178 5.85 -9.18 2.64
N MET A 179 5.44 -10.40 2.25
CA MET A 179 6.24 -11.28 1.38
C MET A 179 6.31 -10.81 -0.08
N PHE A 180 5.45 -9.86 -0.48
CA PHE A 180 5.49 -9.22 -1.81
C PHE A 180 6.43 -8.01 -1.86
N VAL A 181 7.05 -7.66 -0.73
CA VAL A 181 7.93 -6.50 -0.57
C VAL A 181 9.40 -6.92 -0.69
N PRO A 182 10.13 -6.45 -1.71
CA PRO A 182 11.58 -6.61 -1.75
C PRO A 182 12.26 -5.70 -0.72
N ASN A 183 13.50 -6.04 -0.33
CA ASN A 183 14.33 -5.21 0.55
C ASN A 183 13.69 -4.87 1.92
N GLN A 184 13.02 -5.86 2.54
CA GLN A 184 12.25 -5.67 3.79
C GLN A 184 13.02 -4.97 4.91
N GLU A 185 14.31 -5.26 5.07
CA GLU A 185 15.17 -4.62 6.09
C GLU A 185 15.25 -3.10 5.93
N GLN A 186 15.33 -2.61 4.68
CA GLN A 186 15.45 -1.18 4.42
C GLN A 186 14.13 -0.44 4.74
N TRP A 187 12.99 -1.11 4.61
CA TRP A 187 11.71 -0.58 5.04
C TRP A 187 11.62 -0.50 6.57
N LEU A 188 12.11 -1.53 7.28
CA LEU A 188 12.16 -1.53 8.74
C LEU A 188 12.99 -0.37 9.31
N GLU A 189 14.07 0.03 8.62
CA GLU A 189 14.89 1.19 8.98
C GLU A 189 14.10 2.52 8.96
N LEU A 190 13.01 2.62 8.20
CA LEU A 190 12.19 3.83 8.13
C LEU A 190 11.28 4.02 9.34
N ARG A 191 11.22 3.05 10.26
CA ARG A 191 10.50 3.21 11.52
C ARG A 191 11.26 4.16 12.46
N VAL A 192 10.54 5.08 13.11
CA VAL A 192 11.09 5.86 14.22
C VAL A 192 11.33 4.90 15.40
N PRO A 193 12.55 4.84 15.96
CA PRO A 193 12.82 4.04 17.14
C PRO A 193 11.86 4.43 18.26
N LYS A 194 11.25 3.45 18.94
CA LYS A 194 10.59 3.75 20.22
C LYS A 194 11.69 4.31 21.13
N HIS A 195 11.54 5.56 21.57
CA HIS A 195 12.44 6.15 22.55
C HIS A 195 12.43 5.19 23.73
N LYS A 196 13.51 4.41 23.91
CA LYS A 196 13.75 3.79 25.20
C LYS A 196 13.81 4.97 26.14
N GLY A 197 12.89 5.02 27.11
CA GLY A 197 12.96 6.02 28.15
C GLY A 197 14.40 6.04 28.66
N LEU A 198 15.06 7.18 28.55
CA LEU A 198 16.30 7.43 29.24
C LEU A 198 15.97 7.49 30.73
N CYS A 199 15.80 6.32 31.35
CA CYS A 199 16.21 6.14 32.73
C CYS A 199 17.71 5.84 32.67
N GLY A 200 18.50 6.87 32.38
CA GLY A 200 19.92 6.89 32.71
C GLY A 200 20.06 7.16 34.22
N PRO A 201 21.08 6.63 34.90
CA PRO A 201 21.24 6.73 36.37
C PRO A 201 21.70 8.11 36.86
N TYR A 202 21.47 9.18 36.09
CA TYR A 202 21.89 10.53 36.43
C TYR A 202 20.68 11.43 36.69
N SER A 203 19.89 11.03 37.69
CA SER A 203 19.06 11.96 38.46
C SER A 203 20.01 12.81 39.30
N LEU A 204 20.51 13.91 38.72
CA LEU A 204 21.22 14.94 39.47
C LEU A 204 20.26 15.56 40.49
N CYS A 205 20.58 15.36 41.77
CA CYS A 205 20.04 16.11 42.88
C CYS A 205 20.20 17.62 42.61
N CYS A 206 19.08 18.35 42.57
CA CYS A 206 19.09 19.78 42.82
C CYS A 206 18.65 20.01 44.26
N SER A 207 19.65 20.19 45.11
CA SER A 207 19.55 20.89 46.39
C SER A 207 19.58 22.39 46.12
N SER A 208 18.56 23.11 46.58
CA SER A 208 18.63 24.47 47.14
C SER A 208 17.34 24.75 47.90
#